data_AF-A0A957HQB5-F1
#
_entry.id   AF-A0A957HQB5-F1
#
_cell.length_a   1.000
_cell.length_b   1.000
_cell.length_c   1.000
_cell.angle_alpha   90.00
_cell.angle_beta   90.00
_cell.angle_gamma   90.00
#
_symmetry.space_group_name_H-M   'P 1'
#
loop_
_entity.id
_entity.type
_entity.pdbx_description
1 polymer ?
#
loop_
_entity_poly.entity_id
_entity_poly.type
_entity_poly.pdbx_seq_one_letter_code
_entity_poly.pdbx_strand_id
1 'polypeptide(L)'
;TAILSNTVQNLIVDLAIVVGFLVSLQPHFTGMTIHEWLGVSLSGAFMFHILLHWRWLYVTVGRFFGKLARQARINFILNLALLIDFTLITLSGILISEEVVPFLGFAGSHDMTWKMLHKTFSEWAIWIVALHIALHWKWVFNAVQKYLFGRLPRRKNRALSEAKSTL
;
A
#
# COMPACT_ATOMS: atom_id res chain seq x y z
N THR A 1 -17.67 17.89 -11.75
CA THR A 1 -16.58 16.92 -11.49
C THR A 1 -17.05 15.97 -10.40
N ALA A 2 -17.27 14.70 -10.74
CA ALA A 2 -17.77 13.73 -9.76
C ALA A 2 -16.69 13.49 -8.70
N ILE A 3 -16.92 13.98 -7.47
CA ILE A 3 -16.07 13.69 -6.32
C ILE A 3 -16.20 12.19 -6.08
N LEU A 4 -15.18 11.42 -6.46
CA LEU A 4 -15.08 10.00 -6.14
C LEU A 4 -15.26 9.84 -4.63
N SER A 5 -16.12 8.90 -4.20
CA SER A 5 -16.26 8.61 -2.77
C SER A 5 -14.90 8.21 -2.18
N ASN A 6 -14.58 8.65 -0.95
CA ASN A 6 -13.30 8.40 -0.29
C ASN A 6 -12.83 6.93 -0.37
N THR A 7 -13.77 5.97 -0.33
CA THR A 7 -13.44 4.54 -0.45
C THR A 7 -12.94 4.16 -1.84
N VAL A 8 -13.51 4.71 -2.90
CA VAL A 8 -13.08 4.42 -4.27
C VAL A 8 -11.71 5.06 -4.53
N GLN A 9 -11.47 6.27 -4.03
CA GLN A 9 -10.15 6.91 -4.10
C GLN A 9 -9.08 6.04 -3.44
N ASN A 10 -9.31 5.58 -2.20
CA ASN A 10 -8.37 4.69 -1.52
C ASN A 10 -8.13 3.40 -2.31
N LEU A 11 -9.19 2.76 -2.80
CA LEU A 11 -9.07 1.54 -3.59
C LEU A 11 -8.24 1.73 -4.86
N ILE A 12 -8.43 2.85 -5.58
CA ILE A 12 -7.66 3.15 -6.80
C ILE A 12 -6.17 3.36 -6.46
N VAL A 13 -5.87 4.11 -5.41
CA VAL A 13 -4.50 4.35 -4.96
C VAL A 13 -3.83 3.05 -4.53
N ASP A 14 -4.52 2.23 -3.74
CA ASP A 14 -4.00 0.94 -3.27
C ASP A 14 -3.72 -0.01 -4.44
N LEU A 15 -4.63 -0.08 -5.42
CA LEU A 15 -4.44 -0.88 -6.63
C LEU A 15 -3.27 -0.36 -7.47
N ALA A 16 -3.15 0.96 -7.65
CA ALA A 16 -2.04 1.56 -8.40
C ALA A 16 -0.69 1.24 -7.73
N ILE A 17 -0.59 1.34 -6.40
CA ILE A 17 0.61 1.00 -5.65
C ILE A 17 0.94 -0.49 -5.79
N VAL A 18 -0.03 -1.39 -5.61
CA VAL A 18 0.21 -2.84 -5.72
C VAL A 18 0.63 -3.24 -7.13
N VAL A 19 -0.06 -2.73 -8.16
CA VAL A 19 0.28 -3.02 -9.56
C VAL A 19 1.67 -2.47 -9.90
N GLY A 20 1.95 -1.22 -9.54
CA GLY A 20 3.27 -0.64 -9.76
C GLY A 20 4.36 -1.40 -9.02
N PHE A 21 4.13 -1.80 -7.76
CA PHE A 21 5.06 -2.60 -6.98
C PHE A 21 5.37 -3.93 -7.69
N LEU A 22 4.34 -4.65 -8.15
CA LEU A 22 4.52 -5.92 -8.87
C LEU A 22 5.30 -5.76 -10.18
N VAL A 23 5.07 -4.67 -10.92
CA VAL A 23 5.85 -4.35 -12.13
C VAL A 23 7.31 -4.05 -11.76
N SER A 24 7.53 -3.37 -10.63
CA SER A 24 8.87 -3.02 -10.15
C SER A 24 9.73 -4.24 -9.80
N LEU A 25 9.11 -5.37 -9.43
CA LEU A 25 9.81 -6.61 -9.08
C LEU A 25 10.55 -7.27 -10.26
N GLN A 26 10.31 -6.83 -11.50
CA GLN A 26 10.98 -7.36 -12.69
C GLN A 26 11.73 -6.30 -13.50
N PRO A 27 12.84 -5.75 -12.95
CA PRO A 27 13.68 -4.78 -13.65
C PRO A 27 14.31 -5.35 -14.94
N HIS A 28 14.52 -6.66 -15.02
CA HIS A 28 15.06 -7.30 -16.23
C HIS A 28 14.10 -7.22 -17.42
N PHE A 29 12.79 -7.18 -17.15
CA PHE A 29 11.77 -7.08 -18.20
C PHE A 29 11.45 -5.61 -18.52
N THR A 30 11.40 -4.74 -17.51
CA THR A 30 11.06 -3.32 -17.69
C THR A 30 12.24 -2.47 -18.14
N GLY A 31 13.48 -2.91 -17.88
CA GLY A 31 14.68 -2.11 -18.08
C GLY A 31 14.95 -1.15 -16.91
N MET A 32 16.23 -0.80 -16.71
CA MET A 32 16.66 -0.03 -15.53
C MET A 32 16.01 1.35 -15.47
N THR A 33 15.97 2.08 -16.59
CA THR A 33 15.35 3.40 -16.67
C THR A 33 13.88 3.37 -16.21
N ILE A 34 13.09 2.41 -16.68
CA ILE A 34 11.69 2.29 -16.29
C ILE A 34 11.57 1.91 -14.82
N HIS A 35 12.38 0.96 -14.35
CA HIS A 35 12.39 0.55 -12.94
C HIS A 35 12.66 1.73 -11.99
N GLU A 36 13.63 2.58 -12.29
CA GLU A 36 13.96 3.73 -11.44
C GLU A 36 12.85 4.79 -11.43
N TRP A 37 12.33 5.17 -12.60
CA TRP A 37 11.22 6.14 -12.69
C TRP A 37 9.93 5.61 -12.04
N LEU A 38 9.66 4.32 -12.21
CA LEU A 38 8.56 3.64 -11.56
C LEU A 38 8.75 3.62 -10.04
N GLY A 39 9.97 3.36 -9.56
CA GLY A 39 10.33 3.41 -8.13
C GLY A 39 10.04 4.79 -7.53
N VAL A 40 10.49 5.86 -8.17
CA VAL A 40 10.23 7.25 -7.74
C VAL A 40 8.73 7.55 -7.72
N SER A 41 8.01 7.12 -8.75
CA SER A 41 6.55 7.28 -8.84
C SER A 41 5.83 6.52 -7.73
N LEU A 42 6.29 5.30 -7.41
CA LEU A 42 5.77 4.48 -6.32
C LEU A 42 6.01 5.14 -4.96
N SER A 43 7.20 5.71 -4.73
CA SER A 43 7.50 6.44 -3.49
C SER A 43 6.56 7.64 -3.32
N GLY A 44 6.27 8.37 -4.40
CA GLY A 44 5.29 9.46 -4.40
C GLY A 44 3.87 8.97 -4.09
N ALA A 45 3.43 7.89 -4.75
CA ALA A 45 2.12 7.29 -4.51
C ALA A 45 1.96 6.75 -3.07
N PHE A 46 3.01 6.13 -2.53
CA PHE A 46 3.04 5.64 -1.15
C PHE A 46 2.95 6.80 -0.14
N MET A 47 3.66 7.90 -0.39
CA MET A 47 3.55 9.10 0.46
C MET A 47 2.13 9.67 0.42
N PHE A 48 1.51 9.73 -0.76
CA PHE A 48 0.12 10.14 -0.91
C PHE A 48 -0.84 9.22 -0.15
N HIS A 49 -0.65 7.90 -0.23
CA HIS A 49 -1.44 6.93 0.54
C HIS A 49 -1.34 7.19 2.05
N ILE A 50 -0.15 7.45 2.59
CA ILE A 50 0.03 7.80 4.01
C ILE A 50 -0.76 9.06 4.37
N LEU A 51 -0.71 10.10 3.52
CA LEU A 51 -1.43 11.34 3.74
C LEU A 51 -2.96 11.14 3.76
N LEU A 52 -3.50 10.28 2.88
CA LEU A 52 -4.92 9.91 2.91
C LEU A 52 -5.32 9.24 4.23
N HIS A 53 -4.39 8.49 4.83
CA HIS A 53 -4.61 7.75 6.07
C HIS A 53 -4.03 8.44 7.31
N TRP A 54 -3.61 9.72 7.21
CA TRP A 54 -2.91 10.44 8.28
C TRP A 54 -3.68 10.50 9.59
N ARG A 55 -4.99 10.77 9.52
CA ARG A 55 -5.86 10.82 10.71
C ARG A 55 -5.90 9.48 11.45
N TRP A 56 -5.93 8.37 10.71
CA TRP A 56 -5.91 7.04 11.32
C TRP A 56 -4.56 6.78 12.00
N LEU A 57 -3.45 7.14 11.34
CA LEU A 57 -2.10 7.00 11.90
C LEU A 57 -1.98 7.78 13.21
N TYR A 58 -2.33 9.07 13.21
CA TYR A 58 -2.25 9.93 14.39
C TYR A 58 -3.05 9.38 15.59
N VAL A 59 -4.30 8.96 15.36
CA VAL A 59 -5.16 8.40 16.41
C VAL A 59 -4.63 7.06 16.92
N THR A 60 -4.12 6.20 16.02
CA THR A 60 -3.62 4.87 16.38
C THR A 60 -2.33 4.97 17.18
N VAL A 61 -1.40 5.84 16.78
CA VAL A 61 -0.15 6.10 17.51
C VAL A 61 -0.44 6.62 18.91
N GLY A 62 -1.32 7.62 19.05
CA GLY A 62 -1.68 8.18 20.37
C GLY A 62 -2.36 7.17 21.32
N ARG A 63 -2.98 6.12 20.77
CA ARG A 63 -3.63 5.07 21.56
C ARG A 63 -2.76 3.83 21.75
N PHE A 64 -1.60 3.73 21.08
CA PHE A 64 -0.77 2.52 21.05
C PHE A 64 -0.37 2.04 22.45
N PHE A 65 -0.01 2.98 23.34
CA PHE A 65 0.32 2.71 24.75
C PHE A 65 -0.90 2.46 25.65
N GLY A 66 -2.12 2.57 25.11
CA GLY A 66 -3.38 2.28 25.79
C GLY A 66 -3.97 0.91 25.48
N LYS A 67 -5.25 0.74 25.81
CA LYS A 67 -6.03 -0.48 25.51
C LYS A 67 -6.46 -0.51 24.04
N LEU A 68 -5.57 -0.93 23.14
CA LEU A 68 -5.96 -1.34 21.78
C LEU A 68 -6.41 -2.80 21.73
N ALA A 69 -7.42 -3.08 20.90
CA ALA A 69 -7.74 -4.44 20.50
C ALA A 69 -6.52 -5.11 19.84
N ARG A 70 -6.33 -6.41 20.07
CA ARG A 70 -5.18 -7.19 19.54
C ARG A 70 -5.02 -7.04 18.02
N GLN A 71 -6.13 -7.08 17.27
CA GLN A 71 -6.10 -6.89 15.82
C GLN A 71 -5.58 -5.51 15.41
N ALA A 72 -5.96 -4.45 16.13
CA ALA A 72 -5.50 -3.11 15.83
C ALA A 72 -4.00 -2.94 16.11
N ARG A 73 -3.47 -3.63 17.13
CA ARG A 73 -2.01 -3.68 17.39
C ARG A 73 -1.25 -4.39 16.27
N ILE A 74 -1.74 -5.55 15.82
CA ILE A 74 -1.13 -6.29 14.71
C ILE A 74 -1.10 -5.44 13.44
N ASN A 75 -2.23 -4.83 13.07
CA ASN A 75 -2.30 -3.96 11.90
C ASN A 75 -1.36 -2.75 12.02
N PHE A 76 -1.25 -2.17 13.21
CA PHE A 76 -0.32 -1.07 13.44
C PHE A 76 1.14 -1.50 13.27
N ILE A 77 1.55 -2.62 13.86
CA ILE A 77 2.92 -3.14 13.74
C ILE A 77 3.24 -3.44 12.27
N LEU A 78 2.30 -4.05 11.55
CA LEU A 78 2.49 -4.36 10.14
C LEU A 78 2.61 -3.09 9.28
N ASN A 79 1.77 -2.08 9.53
CA ASN A 79 1.85 -0.81 8.82
C ASN A 79 3.13 -0.04 9.14
N LEU A 80 3.64 -0.14 10.37
CA LEU A 80 4.93 0.42 10.76
C LEU A 80 6.07 -0.32 10.05
N ALA A 81 6.01 -1.64 9.96
CA ALA A 81 6.97 -2.43 9.20
C ALA A 81 6.98 -2.03 7.72
N LEU A 82 5.81 -1.89 7.09
CA LEU A 82 5.69 -1.37 5.72
C LEU A 82 6.30 0.02 5.58
N LEU A 83 6.04 0.94 6.52
CA LEU A 83 6.59 2.28 6.47
C LEU A 83 8.11 2.28 6.49
N ILE A 84 8.71 1.50 7.40
CA ILE A 84 10.17 1.38 7.52
C ILE A 84 10.75 0.74 6.28
N ASP A 85 10.19 -0.38 5.83
CA ASP A 85 10.63 -1.15 4.68
C ASP A 85 10.58 -0.32 3.38
N PHE A 86 9.45 0.33 3.09
CA PHE A 86 9.30 1.22 1.93
C PHE A 86 10.22 2.45 2.00
N THR A 87 10.53 2.95 3.20
CA THR A 87 11.50 4.04 3.35
C THR A 87 12.90 3.56 3.00
N LEU A 88 13.32 2.40 3.52
CA LEU A 88 14.67 1.87 3.31
C LEU A 88 14.89 1.42 1.86
N ILE A 89 13.92 0.76 1.22
CA ILE A 89 14.00 0.39 -0.19
C ILE A 89 14.05 1.63 -1.11
N THR A 90 13.27 2.68 -0.79
CA THR A 90 13.27 3.94 -1.56
C THR A 90 14.61 4.66 -1.42
N LEU A 91 15.08 4.85 -0.18
CA LEU A 91 16.35 5.55 0.07
C LEU A 91 17.52 4.83 -0.58
N SER A 92 17.62 3.52 -0.39
CA SER A 92 18.67 2.71 -1.03
C SER A 92 18.54 2.71 -2.55
N GLY A 93 17.32 2.69 -3.10
CA GLY A 93 17.06 2.75 -4.54
C GLY A 93 17.48 4.08 -5.18
N ILE A 94 17.16 5.20 -4.53
CA ILE A 94 17.64 6.53 -4.95
C ILE A 94 19.17 6.57 -4.92
N LEU A 95 19.78 6.05 -3.86
CA LEU A 95 21.24 6.11 -3.70
C LEU A 95 22.00 5.26 -4.72
N ILE A 96 21.42 4.17 -5.24
CA ILE A 96 22.03 3.34 -6.29
C ILE A 96 21.58 3.69 -7.71
N SER A 97 20.73 4.70 -7.87
CA SER A 97 20.15 5.09 -9.16
C SER A 97 21.25 5.50 -10.15
N GLU A 98 21.19 4.92 -11.34
CA GLU A 98 22.12 5.15 -12.44
C GLU A 98 21.53 6.09 -13.51
N GLU A 99 20.21 6.26 -13.54
CA GLU A 99 19.51 7.05 -14.55
C GLU A 99 18.81 8.29 -13.95
N VAL A 100 17.95 8.10 -12.95
CA VAL A 100 17.13 9.21 -12.39
C VAL A 100 17.97 10.23 -11.63
N VAL A 101 18.86 9.78 -10.74
CA VAL A 101 19.66 10.69 -9.92
C VAL A 101 20.67 11.50 -10.76
N PRO A 102 21.41 10.88 -11.70
CA PRO A 102 22.23 11.62 -12.66
C PRO A 102 21.43 12.57 -13.54
N PHE A 103 20.22 12.19 -13.96
CA PHE A 103 19.33 13.09 -14.71
C PHE A 103 18.97 14.36 -13.92
N LEU A 104 18.90 14.30 -12.59
CA LEU A 104 18.68 15.45 -11.71
C LEU A 104 19.96 16.27 -11.41
N GLY A 105 21.11 15.88 -11.97
CA GLY A 105 22.39 16.58 -11.81
C GLY A 105 23.18 16.18 -10.56
N PHE A 106 22.81 15.09 -9.89
CA PHE A 106 23.52 14.56 -8.71
C PHE A 106 24.31 13.30 -9.07
N ALA A 107 25.41 13.05 -8.36
CA ALA A 107 26.14 11.78 -8.49
C ALA A 107 25.50 10.72 -7.58
N GLY A 108 25.10 9.59 -8.18
CA GLY A 108 24.68 8.40 -7.43
C GLY A 108 25.85 7.74 -6.70
N SER A 109 25.52 6.90 -5.72
CA SER A 109 26.50 6.06 -5.01
C SER A 109 26.45 4.63 -5.53
N HIS A 110 27.55 4.12 -6.07
CA HIS A 110 27.63 2.73 -6.52
C HIS A 110 28.12 1.77 -5.42
N ASP A 111 27.93 2.15 -4.15
CA ASP A 111 28.38 1.32 -3.03
C ASP A 111 27.55 0.03 -2.94
N MET A 112 28.24 -1.09 -2.72
CA MET A 112 27.65 -2.41 -2.59
C MET A 112 26.67 -2.48 -1.40
N THR A 113 26.93 -1.71 -0.35
CA THR A 113 26.06 -1.63 0.84
C THR A 113 24.63 -1.26 0.46
N TRP A 114 24.45 -0.23 -0.37
CA TRP A 114 23.12 0.23 -0.78
C TRP A 114 22.43 -0.77 -1.70
N LYS A 115 23.17 -1.42 -2.60
CA LYS A 115 22.64 -2.49 -3.46
C LYS A 115 22.14 -3.67 -2.62
N MET A 116 22.90 -4.07 -1.60
CA MET A 116 22.50 -5.14 -0.69
C MET A 116 21.25 -4.76 0.13
N LEU A 117 21.21 -3.53 0.67
CA LEU A 117 20.03 -3.03 1.38
C LEU A 117 18.80 -3.01 0.46
N HIS A 118 18.91 -2.43 -0.73
CA HIS A 118 17.80 -2.36 -1.69
C HIS A 118 17.26 -3.75 -2.01
N LYS A 119 18.14 -4.71 -2.33
CA LYS A 119 17.75 -6.11 -2.60
C LYS A 119 17.08 -6.76 -1.39
N THR A 120 17.66 -6.60 -0.20
CA THR A 120 17.14 -7.23 1.03
C THR A 120 15.76 -6.70 1.39
N PHE A 121 15.58 -5.38 1.40
CA PHE A 121 14.27 -4.77 1.68
C PHE A 121 13.27 -5.01 0.54
N SER A 122 13.71 -5.16 -0.72
CA SER A 122 12.83 -5.62 -1.81
C SER A 122 12.24 -7.01 -1.54
N GLU A 123 13.05 -7.95 -1.04
CA GLU A 123 12.59 -9.29 -0.70
C GLU A 123 11.63 -9.29 0.49
N TRP A 124 11.92 -8.49 1.53
CA TRP A 124 11.03 -8.31 2.68
C TRP A 124 9.70 -7.65 2.30
N ALA A 125 9.73 -6.63 1.43
CA ALA A 125 8.54 -5.94 0.93
C ALA A 125 7.51 -6.94 0.37
N ILE A 126 7.94 -7.94 -0.39
CA ILE A 126 7.06 -8.97 -0.96
C ILE A 126 6.26 -9.67 0.15
N TRP A 127 6.95 -10.14 1.19
CA TRP A 127 6.33 -10.86 2.29
C TRP A 127 5.41 -9.98 3.14
N ILE A 128 5.86 -8.76 3.44
CA ILE A 128 5.11 -7.82 4.28
C ILE A 128 3.85 -7.34 3.53
N VAL A 129 3.95 -7.01 2.25
CA VAL A 129 2.81 -6.62 1.40
C VAL A 129 1.83 -7.78 1.24
N ALA A 130 2.32 -9.01 1.01
CA ALA A 130 1.45 -10.19 0.92
C ALA A 130 0.66 -10.41 2.22
N LEU A 131 1.33 -10.31 3.39
CA LEU A 131 0.67 -10.42 4.68
C LEU A 131 -0.35 -9.29 4.90
N HIS A 132 -0.02 -8.06 4.49
CA HIS A 132 -0.93 -6.92 4.58
C HIS A 132 -2.20 -7.15 3.76
N ILE A 133 -2.06 -7.56 2.51
CA ILE A 133 -3.21 -7.90 1.65
C ILE A 133 -4.03 -9.05 2.26
N ALA A 134 -3.38 -10.09 2.78
CA ALA A 134 -4.06 -11.22 3.39
C ALA A 134 -4.91 -10.82 4.62
N LEU A 135 -4.37 -9.98 5.51
CA LEU A 135 -5.12 -9.47 6.67
C LEU A 135 -6.32 -8.62 6.26
N HIS A 136 -6.21 -7.90 5.14
CA HIS A 136 -7.25 -7.01 4.63
C HIS A 136 -8.15 -7.66 3.54
N TRP A 137 -7.97 -8.95 3.24
CA TRP A 137 -8.61 -9.65 2.12
C TRP A 137 -10.14 -9.51 2.09
N LYS A 138 -10.79 -9.64 3.26
CA LYS A 138 -12.26 -9.49 3.37
C LYS A 138 -12.73 -8.10 2.93
N TRP A 139 -11.99 -7.05 3.28
CA TRP A 139 -12.32 -5.69 2.88
C TRP A 139 -12.09 -5.51 1.38
N VAL A 140 -10.94 -5.95 0.86
CA VAL A 140 -10.59 -5.87 -0.57
C VAL A 140 -11.67 -6.55 -1.43
N PHE A 141 -12.03 -7.79 -1.10
CA PHE A 141 -13.05 -8.54 -1.83
C PHE A 141 -14.40 -7.82 -1.84
N ASN A 142 -14.82 -7.28 -0.70
CA ASN A 142 -16.08 -6.54 -0.59
C ASN A 142 -16.05 -5.21 -1.37
N ALA A 143 -14.92 -4.49 -1.35
CA ALA A 143 -14.77 -3.24 -2.08
C ALA A 143 -14.80 -3.50 -3.60
N VAL A 144 -14.07 -4.51 -4.07
CA VAL A 144 -14.04 -4.94 -5.47
C VAL A 144 -15.42 -5.40 -5.94
N GLN A 145 -16.10 -6.29 -5.20
CA GLN A 145 -17.45 -6.75 -5.56
C GLN A 145 -18.45 -5.60 -5.66
N LYS A 146 -18.37 -4.64 -4.72
CA LYS A 146 -19.29 -3.51 -4.66
C LYS A 146 -19.06 -2.50 -5.77
N TYR A 147 -17.81 -2.10 -6.01
CA TYR A 147 -17.49 -0.95 -6.87
C TYR A 147 -17.08 -1.34 -8.30
N LEU A 148 -16.52 -2.54 -8.50
CA LEU A 148 -16.15 -3.02 -9.85
C LEU A 148 -17.22 -3.92 -10.48
N PHE A 149 -17.93 -4.72 -9.68
CA PHE A 149 -18.92 -5.68 -10.17
C PHE A 149 -20.37 -5.33 -9.85
N GLY A 150 -20.64 -4.21 -9.17
CA GLY A 150 -21.99 -3.73 -8.87
C GLY A 150 -22.83 -4.66 -7.98
N ARG A 151 -22.23 -5.67 -7.34
CA ARG A 151 -22.96 -6.62 -6.48
C ARG A 151 -23.19 -5.98 -5.11
N LEU A 152 -24.43 -5.58 -4.85
CA LEU A 152 -24.86 -5.15 -3.52
C LEU A 152 -24.61 -6.30 -2.51
N PRO A 153 -24.08 -6.02 -1.31
CA PRO A 153 -24.11 -6.99 -0.23
C PRO A 153 -25.58 -7.36 0.03
N ARG A 154 -25.91 -8.64 -0.16
CA ARG A 154 -27.25 -9.17 0.09
C ARG A 154 -27.63 -8.90 1.54
N ARG A 155 -28.40 -7.84 1.79
CA ARG A 155 -28.97 -7.50 3.12
C ARG A 155 -30.03 -8.56 3.44
N LYS A 156 -29.59 -9.72 3.93
CA LYS A 156 -30.44 -10.91 4.14
C LYS A 156 -31.48 -10.74 5.27
N ASN A 157 -31.52 -9.62 5.99
CA ASN A 157 -32.28 -9.52 7.25
C ASN A 157 -33.44 -8.50 7.29
N ARG A 158 -33.75 -7.76 6.22
CA ARG A 158 -34.92 -6.84 6.24
C ARG A 158 -36.22 -7.49 5.78
N ALA A 159 -36.16 -8.39 4.79
CA ALA A 159 -37.35 -9.10 4.29
C ALA A 159 -37.95 -10.09 5.31
N LEU A 160 -37.13 -10.66 6.20
CA LEU A 160 -37.60 -11.61 7.22
C LEU A 160 -38.24 -10.94 8.45
N SER A 161 -37.93 -9.67 8.73
CA SER A 161 -38.61 -8.94 9.82
C SER A 161 -39.95 -8.39 9.38
N GLU A 162 -40.06 -7.90 8.14
CA GLU A 162 -41.31 -7.40 7.57
C GLU A 162 -42.33 -8.53 7.33
N ALA A 163 -41.85 -9.74 6.99
CA ALA A 163 -42.70 -10.94 6.88
C ALA A 163 -43.15 -11.52 8.24
N LYS A 164 -42.43 -11.23 9.33
CA LYS A 164 -42.80 -11.67 10.70
C LYS A 164 -43.66 -10.67 11.46
N SER A 165 -43.68 -9.40 11.05
CA SER A 165 -44.55 -8.37 11.64
C SER A 165 -45.93 -8.29 11.00
N THR A 166 -46.17 -9.07 9.95
CA THR A 166 -47.42 -9.15 9.20
C THR A 166 -48.17 -10.47 9.44
N LEU A 167 -47.62 -11.34 10.28
CA LEU A 167 -48.24 -12.56 10.84
C LEU A 167 -48.49 -12.33 12.33
#